data_AF-A0A1I5ENG2-F1
#
_entry.id   AF-A0A1I5ENG2-F1
#
_cell.length_a   1.000
_cell.length_b   1.000
_cell.length_c   1.000
_cell.angle_alpha   90.00
_cell.angle_beta   90.00
_cell.angle_gamma   90.00
#
_symmetry.space_group_name_H-M   'P 1'
#
loop_
_entity.id
_entity.type
_entity.pdbx_description
1 polymer ?
#
loop_
_entity_poly.entity_id
_entity_poly.type
_entity_poly.pdbx_seq_one_letter_code
_entity_poly.pdbx_strand_id
1 'polypeptide(L)'
;MTEKDLNQYKAIKKEIADLNRRIRETKEGEVVHLGIVKGSSKNFPYNTKNFHINGIDPEDASRRQELLVKLLRQREAQKDELLKKQMEIENYIFGINDSTTRTIFRMYFIDELSQLQIANRTGYDQSVVSRKIKQYLRKEND
;
A
#
# COMPACT_ATOMS: atom_id res chain seq x y z
N MET A 1 2.37 15.43 17.17
CA MET A 1 1.52 14.60 16.28
C MET A 1 0.07 14.88 16.64
N THR A 2 -0.83 15.10 15.68
CA THR A 2 -2.25 15.39 16.00
C THR A 2 -3.13 14.15 15.94
N GLU A 3 -4.32 14.21 16.56
CA GLU A 3 -5.32 13.13 16.44
C GLU A 3 -5.72 12.87 14.98
N LYS A 4 -5.75 13.92 14.15
CA LYS A 4 -6.06 13.79 12.72
C LYS A 4 -5.00 12.97 12.00
N ASP A 5 -3.73 13.18 12.30
CA ASP A 5 -2.61 12.46 11.70
C ASP A 5 -2.66 10.97 12.09
N LEU A 6 -2.91 10.67 13.36
CA LEU A 6 -3.08 9.29 13.86
C LEU A 6 -4.24 8.56 13.17
N ASN A 7 -5.37 9.25 12.96
CA ASN A 7 -6.53 8.70 12.26
C ASN A 7 -6.27 8.41 10.78
N GLN A 8 -5.28 9.07 10.15
CA GLN A 8 -4.92 8.80 8.76
C GLN A 8 -4.20 7.46 8.58
N TYR A 9 -3.70 6.84 9.65
CA TYR A 9 -2.94 5.58 9.58
C TYR A 9 -3.66 4.49 8.76
N LYS A 10 -4.97 4.31 9.01
CA LYS A 10 -5.81 3.35 8.28
C LYS A 10 -5.89 3.66 6.78
N ALA A 11 -6.03 4.94 6.42
CA ALA A 11 -6.08 5.36 5.02
C ALA A 11 -4.73 5.12 4.34
N ILE A 12 -3.63 5.49 4.99
CA ILE A 12 -2.25 5.29 4.51
C ILE A 12 -1.99 3.80 4.24
N LYS A 13 -2.32 2.91 5.19
CA LYS A 13 -2.16 1.46 5.04
C LYS A 13 -2.92 0.91 3.83
N LYS A 14 -4.15 1.38 3.61
CA LYS A 14 -4.96 1.00 2.43
C LYS A 14 -4.36 1.53 1.13
N GLU A 15 -3.89 2.77 1.12
CA GLU A 15 -3.28 3.39 -0.06
C GLU A 15 -1.97 2.68 -0.46
N ILE A 16 -1.13 2.32 0.51
CA ILE A 16 0.07 1.51 0.27
C ILE A 16 -0.31 0.16 -0.34
N ALA A 17 -1.35 -0.51 0.17
CA ALA A 17 -1.82 -1.78 -0.38
C ALA A 17 -2.32 -1.64 -1.82
N ASP A 18 -3.06 -0.57 -2.13
CA ASP A 18 -3.54 -0.27 -3.48
C ASP A 18 -2.37 0.02 -4.44
N LEU A 19 -1.40 0.84 -4.02
CA LEU A 19 -0.19 1.13 -4.80
C LEU A 19 0.61 -0.14 -5.11
N ASN A 20 0.80 -1.00 -4.11
CA ASN A 20 1.48 -2.29 -4.31
C ASN A 20 0.75 -3.17 -5.32
N ARG A 21 -0.59 -3.21 -5.28
CA ARG A 21 -1.40 -3.94 -6.26
C ARG A 21 -1.19 -3.38 -7.67
N ARG A 22 -1.31 -2.06 -7.85
CA ARG A 22 -1.13 -1.39 -9.16
C ARG A 22 0.28 -1.55 -9.72
N ILE A 23 1.30 -1.48 -8.87
CA ILE A 23 2.70 -1.70 -9.26
C ILE A 23 2.87 -3.13 -9.78
N ARG A 24 2.32 -4.12 -9.07
CA ARG A 24 2.35 -5.53 -9.47
C ARG A 24 1.65 -5.75 -10.82
N GLU A 25 0.41 -5.27 -10.96
CA GLU A 25 -0.37 -5.37 -12.19
C GLU A 25 0.36 -4.75 -13.40
N THR A 26 1.05 -3.63 -13.18
CA THR A 26 1.80 -2.94 -14.25
C THR A 26 3.04 -3.74 -14.66
N LYS A 27 3.75 -4.34 -13.69
CA LYS A 27 4.91 -5.21 -13.97
C LYS A 27 4.52 -6.53 -14.64
N GLU A 28 3.36 -7.09 -14.29
CA GLU A 28 2.85 -8.35 -14.87
C GLU A 28 2.23 -8.15 -16.26
N GLY A 29 1.49 -7.05 -16.47
CA GLY A 29 0.84 -6.76 -17.75
C GLY A 29 1.82 -6.51 -18.90
N GLU A 30 3.01 -5.96 -18.61
CA GLU A 30 4.09 -5.77 -19.59
C GLU A 30 4.52 -7.09 -20.27
N VAL A 31 4.44 -8.22 -19.56
CA VAL A 31 4.89 -9.53 -20.05
C VAL A 31 3.93 -10.14 -21.09
N VAL A 32 2.65 -9.75 -21.11
CA VAL A 32 1.59 -10.44 -21.87
C VAL A 32 1.37 -9.87 -23.28
N HIS A 33 1.93 -8.69 -23.59
CA HIS A 33 1.62 -7.96 -24.84
C HIS A 33 2.53 -8.28 -26.05
N LEU A 34 3.40 -9.30 -25.98
CA LEU A 34 4.03 -9.87 -27.18
C LEU A 34 3.07 -10.90 -27.82
N GLY A 35 2.29 -10.48 -28.80
CA GLY A 35 1.29 -11.32 -29.47
C GLY A 35 1.93 -12.49 -30.26
N ILE A 36 1.82 -13.70 -29.71
CA ILE A 36 2.11 -14.95 -30.42
C ILE A 36 0.84 -15.40 -31.13
N VAL A 37 0.87 -15.54 -32.46
CA VAL A 37 -0.23 -16.14 -33.23
C VAL A 37 0.15 -17.53 -33.73
N LYS A 38 -0.82 -18.43 -33.86
CA LYS A 38 -0.65 -19.74 -34.48
C LYS A 38 -1.00 -19.65 -35.96
N GLY A 39 -0.10 -20.08 -36.83
CA GLY A 39 -0.33 -20.21 -38.27
C GLY A 39 0.17 -21.56 -38.80
N SER A 40 -0.08 -21.85 -40.06
CA SER A 40 0.45 -23.04 -40.73
C SER A 40 1.73 -22.72 -41.50
N SER A 41 2.65 -23.69 -41.58
CA SER A 41 3.82 -23.64 -42.45
C SER A 41 3.41 -23.38 -43.89
N LYS A 42 4.06 -22.46 -44.60
CA LYS A 42 3.74 -22.16 -46.02
C LYS A 42 3.94 -23.34 -46.97
N ASN A 43 4.82 -24.28 -46.60
CA ASN A 43 5.19 -25.42 -47.43
C ASN A 43 4.69 -26.72 -46.81
N PHE A 44 4.28 -27.65 -47.67
CA PHE A 44 3.85 -29.00 -47.29
C PHE A 44 5.00 -29.79 -46.62
N PRO A 45 4.75 -30.56 -45.54
CA PRO A 45 3.48 -30.67 -44.83
C PRO A 45 3.18 -29.42 -43.98
N TYR A 46 1.94 -28.94 -44.02
CA TYR A 46 1.45 -27.68 -43.42
C TYR A 46 1.39 -27.75 -41.89
N ASN A 47 2.54 -27.94 -41.24
CA ASN A 47 2.66 -28.09 -39.79
C ASN A 47 2.28 -26.78 -39.09
N THR A 48 1.64 -26.88 -37.93
CA THR A 48 1.34 -25.70 -37.08
C THR A 48 2.63 -25.08 -36.56
N LYS A 49 2.81 -23.78 -36.77
CA LYS A 49 3.94 -22.98 -36.26
C LYS A 49 3.42 -21.77 -35.49
N ASN A 50 4.19 -21.35 -34.49
CA ASN A 50 3.96 -20.09 -33.78
C ASN A 50 4.68 -18.97 -34.56
N PHE A 51 3.99 -17.88 -34.83
CA PHE A 51 4.53 -16.67 -35.46
C PHE A 51 4.44 -15.52 -34.46
N HIS A 52 5.55 -14.79 -34.28
CA HIS A 52 5.56 -13.55 -33.52
C HIS A 52 5.16 -12.40 -34.46
N ILE A 53 4.02 -11.74 -34.21
CA ILE A 53 3.66 -10.53 -34.94
C ILE A 53 4.16 -9.34 -34.13
N ASN A 54 5.25 -8.72 -34.58
CA ASN A 54 5.67 -7.41 -34.11
C ASN A 54 4.82 -6.35 -34.82
N GLY A 55 3.55 -6.21 -34.41
CA GLY A 55 2.61 -5.23 -34.96
C GLY A 55 2.72 -3.84 -34.33
N ILE A 56 3.74 -3.60 -33.50
CA ILE A 56 4.02 -2.33 -32.83
C ILE A 56 5.34 -1.81 -33.42
N ASP A 57 5.34 -0.56 -33.88
CA ASP A 57 6.56 0.13 -34.29
C ASP A 57 7.59 0.06 -33.14
N PRO A 58 8.85 -0.36 -33.39
CA PRO A 58 9.90 -0.38 -32.37
C PRO A 58 10.05 0.94 -31.60
N GLU A 59 9.81 2.08 -32.25
CA GLU A 59 9.85 3.41 -31.61
C GLU A 59 8.65 3.60 -30.66
N ASP A 60 7.45 3.18 -31.08
CA ASP A 60 6.26 3.18 -30.23
C ASP A 60 6.39 2.23 -29.03
N ALA A 61 7.01 1.06 -29.22
CA ALA A 61 7.29 0.11 -28.15
C ALA A 61 8.25 0.72 -27.12
N SER A 62 9.32 1.37 -27.60
CA SER A 62 10.32 2.03 -26.75
C SER A 62 9.70 3.18 -25.95
N ARG A 63 8.88 4.01 -26.60
CA ARG A 63 8.16 5.12 -25.95
C ARG A 63 7.17 4.62 -24.89
N ARG A 64 6.43 3.55 -25.17
CA ARG A 64 5.53 2.91 -24.19
C ARG A 64 6.30 2.41 -22.98
N GLN A 65 7.44 1.77 -23.21
CA GLN A 65 8.30 1.27 -22.13
C GLN A 65 8.79 2.41 -21.23
N GLU A 66 9.25 3.52 -21.83
CA GLU A 66 9.70 4.69 -21.06
C GLU A 66 8.58 5.26 -20.18
N LEU A 67 7.37 5.39 -20.72
CA LEU A 67 6.20 5.87 -19.97
C LEU A 67 5.84 4.94 -18.80
N LEU A 68 5.91 3.62 -19.01
CA LEU A 68 5.68 2.63 -17.96
C LEU A 68 6.72 2.73 -16.84
N VAL A 69 8.00 2.82 -17.19
CA VAL A 69 9.10 3.00 -16.21
C VAL A 69 8.89 4.28 -15.41
N LYS A 70 8.52 5.39 -16.08
CA LYS A 70 8.23 6.66 -15.41
C LYS A 70 7.04 6.54 -14.44
N LEU A 71 5.96 5.88 -14.86
CA LEU A 71 4.78 5.64 -14.02
C LEU A 71 5.11 4.77 -12.80
N LEU A 72 5.89 3.71 -12.98
CA LEU A 72 6.35 2.84 -11.89
C LEU A 72 7.18 3.61 -10.88
N ARG A 73 8.15 4.42 -11.34
CA ARG A 73 8.96 5.28 -10.48
C ARG A 73 8.11 6.26 -9.66
N GLN A 74 7.10 6.88 -10.28
CA GLN A 74 6.20 7.79 -9.57
C GLN A 74 5.39 7.09 -8.47
N ARG A 75 4.86 5.89 -8.78
CA ARG A 75 4.12 5.09 -7.80
C ARG A 75 5.00 4.58 -6.66
N GLU A 76 6.22 4.16 -6.97
CA GLU A 76 7.21 3.74 -5.96
C GLU A 76 7.59 4.91 -5.05
N ALA A 77 7.85 6.10 -5.61
CA ALA A 77 8.13 7.30 -4.81
C ALA A 77 6.96 7.70 -3.91
N GLN A 78 5.71 7.66 -4.41
CA GLN A 78 4.52 7.94 -3.60
C GLN A 78 4.37 6.93 -2.46
N LYS A 79 4.60 5.64 -2.73
CA LYS A 79 4.58 4.58 -1.72
C LYS A 79 5.63 4.84 -0.64
N ASP A 80 6.83 5.25 -1.01
CA ASP A 80 7.90 5.53 -0.05
C ASP A 80 7.57 6.71 0.87
N GLU A 81 6.94 7.78 0.34
CA GLU A 81 6.44 8.89 1.17
C GLU A 81 5.35 8.45 2.15
N LEU A 82 4.44 7.57 1.72
CA LEU A 82 3.42 7.00 2.61
C LEU A 82 4.02 6.10 3.69
N LEU A 83 5.04 5.30 3.35
CA LEU A 83 5.77 4.47 4.32
C LEU A 83 6.49 5.32 5.36
N LYS A 84 7.09 6.45 4.97
CA LYS A 84 7.69 7.39 5.92
C LYS A 84 6.66 7.93 6.91
N LYS A 85 5.49 8.36 6.43
CA LYS A 85 4.40 8.83 7.31
C LYS A 85 3.88 7.72 8.23
N GLN A 86 3.76 6.49 7.70
CA GLN A 86 3.38 5.34 8.51
C GLN A 86 4.40 5.12 9.64
N MET A 87 5.69 5.12 9.33
CA MET A 87 6.77 4.98 10.32
C MET A 87 6.77 6.11 11.34
N GLU A 88 6.50 7.35 10.93
CA GLU A 88 6.40 8.49 11.84
C GLU A 88 5.30 8.29 12.89
N ILE A 89 4.12 7.83 12.46
CA ILE A 89 2.99 7.51 13.34
C ILE A 89 3.35 6.36 14.29
N GLU A 90 3.94 5.28 13.76
CA GLU A 90 4.34 4.13 14.58
C GLU A 90 5.38 4.52 15.63
N ASN A 91 6.42 5.25 15.23
CA ASN A 91 7.46 5.74 16.13
C ASN A 91 6.89 6.67 17.20
N TYR A 92 5.96 7.55 16.84
CA TYR A 92 5.26 8.39 17.79
C TYR A 92 4.53 7.56 18.86
N ILE A 93 3.77 6.54 18.43
CA ILE A 93 3.06 5.65 19.35
C ILE A 93 4.07 4.89 20.22
N PHE A 94 5.14 4.34 19.65
CA PHE A 94 6.16 3.61 20.41
C PHE A 94 6.91 4.50 21.42
N GLY A 95 7.05 5.79 21.12
CA GLY A 95 7.66 6.79 22.00
C GLY A 95 6.84 7.16 23.24
N ILE A 96 5.56 6.79 23.32
CA ILE A 96 4.71 7.05 24.50
C ILE A 96 5.32 6.35 25.71
N ASN A 97 5.67 7.09 26.78
CA ASN A 97 6.34 6.52 27.96
C ASN A 97 5.48 5.51 28.75
N ASP A 98 4.21 5.82 29.00
CA ASP A 98 3.30 4.95 29.73
C ASP A 98 2.96 3.70 28.90
N SER A 99 3.36 2.52 29.37
CA SER A 99 3.17 1.24 28.68
C SER A 99 1.69 0.94 28.41
N THR A 100 0.82 1.33 29.35
CA THR A 100 -0.62 1.12 29.23
C THR A 100 -1.20 1.99 28.13
N THR A 101 -0.88 3.28 28.13
CA THR A 101 -1.33 4.21 27.10
C THR A 101 -0.76 3.84 25.74
N ARG A 102 0.53 3.48 25.65
CA ARG A 102 1.15 2.95 24.43
C ARG A 102 0.38 1.76 23.85
N THR A 103 0.01 0.80 24.71
CA THR A 103 -0.74 -0.39 24.30
C THR A 103 -2.13 -0.03 23.78
N ILE A 104 -2.85 0.86 24.47
CA ILE A 104 -4.16 1.36 24.04
C ILE A 104 -4.06 2.06 22.69
N PHE A 105 -3.06 2.92 22.49
CA PHE A 105 -2.86 3.65 21.24
C PHE A 105 -2.54 2.71 20.07
N ARG A 106 -1.63 1.74 20.28
CA ARG A 106 -1.35 0.70 19.28
C ARG A 106 -2.62 -0.04 18.90
N MET A 107 -3.38 -0.51 19.89
CA MET A 107 -4.61 -1.25 19.63
C MET A 107 -5.67 -0.42 18.90
N TYR A 108 -5.78 0.87 19.20
CA TYR A 108 -6.79 1.73 18.62
C TYR A 108 -6.43 2.20 17.20
N PHE A 109 -5.23 2.77 17.02
CA PHE A 109 -4.83 3.40 15.77
C PHE A 109 -4.17 2.44 14.78
N ILE A 110 -3.38 1.47 15.27
CA ILE A 110 -2.63 0.54 14.41
C ILE A 110 -3.44 -0.74 14.14
N ASP A 111 -3.99 -1.34 15.21
CA ASP A 111 -4.76 -2.59 15.12
C ASP A 111 -6.24 -2.36 14.75
N GLU A 112 -6.67 -1.09 14.66
CA GLU A 112 -8.02 -0.67 14.27
C GLU A 112 -9.15 -1.25 15.17
N LEU A 113 -8.86 -1.49 16.45
CA LEU A 113 -9.83 -2.02 17.39
C LEU A 113 -10.75 -0.93 17.95
N SER A 114 -12.01 -1.27 18.17
CA SER A 114 -12.93 -0.37 18.89
C SER A 114 -12.54 -0.23 20.35
N GLN A 115 -12.87 0.89 20.99
CA GLN A 115 -12.58 1.09 22.41
C GLN A 115 -13.22 0.01 23.30
N LEU A 116 -14.36 -0.56 22.88
CA LEU A 116 -15.00 -1.68 23.55
C LEU A 116 -14.19 -2.97 23.43
N GLN A 117 -13.63 -3.26 22.25
CA GLN A 117 -12.73 -4.41 22.07
C GLN A 117 -11.44 -4.25 22.90
N ILE A 118 -10.91 -3.04 22.97
CA ILE A 118 -9.73 -2.72 23.79
C ILE A 118 -10.04 -2.91 25.26
N ALA A 119 -11.18 -2.40 25.75
CA ALA A 119 -11.68 -2.60 27.11
C ALA A 119 -11.72 -4.08 27.47
N ASN A 120 -12.37 -4.90 26.62
CA ASN A 120 -12.47 -6.35 26.81
C ASN A 120 -11.10 -7.05 26.84
N ARG A 121 -10.11 -6.59 26.05
CA ARG A 121 -8.76 -7.17 26.01
C ARG A 121 -7.87 -6.74 27.17
N THR A 122 -8.06 -5.52 27.68
CA THR A 122 -7.20 -4.91 28.70
C THR A 122 -7.77 -5.03 30.10
N GLY A 123 -9.04 -5.42 30.24
CA GLY A 123 -9.77 -5.45 31.52
C GLY A 123 -10.20 -4.07 32.02
N TYR A 124 -10.01 -3.02 31.22
CA TYR A 124 -10.51 -1.68 31.54
C TYR A 124 -11.97 -1.52 31.14
N ASP A 125 -12.64 -0.57 31.78
CA ASP A 125 -13.90 -0.04 31.25
C ASP A 125 -13.66 0.82 30.00
N GLN A 126 -14.62 0.81 29.06
CA GLN A 126 -14.52 1.57 27.81
C GLN A 126 -14.38 3.08 28.06
N SER A 127 -14.98 3.63 29.12
CA SER A 127 -14.82 5.03 29.49
C SER A 127 -13.40 5.37 29.94
N VAL A 128 -12.68 4.42 30.56
CA VAL A 128 -11.28 4.58 30.98
C VAL A 128 -10.37 4.63 29.76
N VAL A 129 -10.60 3.75 28.79
CA VAL A 129 -9.88 3.74 27.50
C VAL A 129 -10.07 5.09 26.80
N SER A 130 -11.32 5.55 26.67
CA SER A 130 -11.66 6.84 26.05
C SER A 130 -10.95 8.00 26.75
N ARG A 131 -10.98 8.01 28.09
CA ARG A 131 -10.36 9.06 28.90
C ARG A 131 -8.84 9.08 28.75
N LYS A 132 -8.18 7.92 28.74
CA LYS A 132 -6.73 7.82 28.52
C LYS A 132 -6.31 8.40 27.17
N ILE A 133 -7.02 8.05 26.10
CA ILE A 133 -6.76 8.59 24.75
C ILE A 133 -6.90 10.12 24.74
N LYS A 134 -8.04 10.64 25.22
CA LYS A 134 -8.31 12.09 25.24
C LYS A 134 -7.32 12.86 26.12
N GLN A 135 -7.00 12.33 27.30
CA GLN A 135 -6.06 12.99 28.23
C GLN A 135 -4.65 13.05 27.65
N TYR A 136 -4.18 11.98 27.01
CA TYR A 136 -2.86 11.97 26.39
C TYR A 136 -2.78 12.97 25.23
N LEU A 137 -3.78 12.95 24.34
CA LEU A 137 -3.84 13.88 23.21
C LEU A 137 -3.97 15.34 23.66
N ARG A 138 -4.64 15.63 24.78
CA ARG A 138 -4.71 16.99 25.32
C ARG A 138 -3.38 17.46 25.88
N LYS A 139 -2.71 16.64 26.70
CA LYS A 139 -1.44 16.98 27.34
C LYS A 139 -0.32 17.29 26.36
N GLU A 140 -0.37 16.75 25.14
CA GLU A 140 0.61 17.05 24.10
C GLU A 140 0.36 18.36 23.33
N ASN A 141 -0.84 18.94 23.44
CA ASN A 141 -1.19 20.20 22.79
C ASN A 141 -1.00 21.43 23.70
N ASP A 142 -0.64 21.22 24.97
CA ASP A 142 -0.32 22.25 25.97
C ASP A 142 1.22 22.37 26.12
#